data_AF-A0A950JRY3-F1
#
_entry.id   AF-A0A950JRY3-F1
#
_cell.length_a   1.000
_cell.length_b   1.000
_cell.length_c   1.000
_cell.angle_alpha   90.00
_cell.angle_beta   90.00
_cell.angle_gamma   90.00
#
_symmetry.space_group_name_H-M   'P 1'
#
loop_
_entity.id
_entity.type
_entity.pdbx_description
1 polymer ?
#
loop_
_entity_poly.entity_id
_entity_poly.type
_entity_poly.pdbx_seq_one_letter_code
_entity_poly.pdbx_strand_id
1 'polypeptide(L)' 'MASKLNQAFFHDEAEAFKTLEAIMWPEGPSCPHCGAVDRL' A
#
# COMPACT_ATOMS: atom_id res chain seq x y z
N MET A 1 -21.21 -3.27 -0.56
CA MET A 1 -19.78 -3.33 -0.92
C MET A 1 -19.18 -1.96 -0.65
N ALA A 2 -18.53 -1.75 0.50
CA ALA A 2 -17.90 -0.47 0.81
C ALA A 2 -16.52 -0.42 0.16
N SER A 3 -16.28 0.59 -0.68
CA SER A 3 -14.98 0.84 -1.28
C SER A 3 -13.98 1.22 -0.19
N LYS A 4 -12.88 0.46 -0.05
CA LYS A 4 -11.78 0.80 0.89
C LYS A 4 -11.14 2.15 0.56
N LEU A 5 -11.27 2.60 -0.68
CA LEU A 5 -10.73 3.88 -1.15
C LEU A 5 -11.44 5.11 -0.55
N ASN A 6 -12.57 4.93 0.16
CA ASN A 6 -13.29 6.02 0.83
C ASN A 6 -12.88 6.20 2.31
N GLN A 7 -11.76 5.61 2.73
CA GLN A 7 -11.24 5.85 4.07
C GLN A 7 -10.50 7.19 4.10
N ALA A 8 -10.57 7.91 5.22
CA ALA A 8 -10.05 9.28 5.33
C ALA A 8 -8.56 9.41 4.96
N PHE A 9 -7.76 8.36 5.19
CA PHE A 9 -6.34 8.32 4.83
C PHE A 9 -6.07 8.11 3.34
N PHE A 10 -7.08 7.84 2.51
CA PHE A 10 -6.96 7.83 1.04
C PHE A 10 -7.27 9.19 0.39
N HIS A 11 -7.60 10.21 1.19
CA HIS A 11 -7.84 11.57 0.70
C HIS A 11 -6.58 12.45 0.76
N ASP A 12 -5.58 12.01 1.52
CA ASP A 12 -4.26 12.63 1.60
C ASP A 12 -3.25 11.68 0.96
N GLU A 13 -2.51 12.16 -0.03
CA GLU A 13 -1.58 11.34 -0.80
C GLU A 13 -0.48 10.73 0.09
N ALA A 14 0.06 11.50 1.04
CA ALA A 14 1.15 11.04 1.90
C ALA A 14 0.68 9.97 2.89
N GLU A 15 -0.50 10.14 3.49
CA GLU A 15 -1.08 9.12 4.38
C GLU A 15 -1.55 7.88 3.63
N ALA A 16 -2.02 8.04 2.39
CA ALA A 16 -2.39 6.93 1.54
C ALA A 16 -1.18 6.03 1.26
N PHE A 17 -0.05 6.63 0.88
CA PHE A 17 1.19 5.88 0.63
C PHE A 17 1.68 5.18 1.90
N LYS A 18 1.79 5.87 3.04
CA LYS A 18 2.22 5.25 4.30
C LYS A 18 1.35 4.06 4.69
N THR A 19 0.03 4.22 4.57
CA THR A 19 -0.91 3.15 4.95
C THR A 19 -0.79 1.96 4.00
N LEU A 20 -0.66 2.22 2.69
CA LEU A 20 -0.51 1.18 1.69
C LEU A 20 0.82 0.43 1.85
N GLU A 21 1.92 1.15 2.06
CA GLU A 21 3.25 0.59 2.26
C GLU A 21 3.32 -0.24 3.54
N ALA A 22 2.72 0.23 4.64
CA ALA A 22 2.66 -0.53 5.88
C ALA A 22 1.88 -1.86 5.74
N ILE A 23 0.88 -1.89 4.86
CA ILE A 23 0.06 -3.08 4.61
C ILE A 23 0.73 -4.04 3.61
N MET A 24 1.27 -3.51 2.51
CA MET A 24 1.87 -4.33 1.45
C MET A 24 3.29 -4.79 1.78
N TRP A 25 4.06 -3.97 2.49
CA TRP A 25 5.51 -4.10 2.67
C TRP A 25 5.94 -3.93 4.13
N PRO A 26 5.39 -4.73 5.07
CA PRO A 26 5.71 -4.60 6.50
C PRO A 26 7.20 -4.85 6.82
N GLU A 27 7.88 -5.67 6.00
CA GLU A 27 9.30 -6.02 6.18
C GLU A 27 10.22 -5.37 5.12
N GLY A 28 9.68 -4.52 4.24
CA GLY A 28 10.41 -3.85 3.17
C GLY A 28 9.75 -3.98 1.79
N PRO A 29 10.27 -3.27 0.77
CA PRO A 29 9.62 -3.06 -0.54
C PRO A 29 9.53 -4.30 -1.44
N SER A 30 9.77 -5.50 -0.90
CA SER A 30 9.63 -6.76 -1.61
C SER A 30 8.20 -7.29 -1.52
N CYS A 31 7.55 -7.51 -2.66
CA CYS A 31 6.24 -8.16 -2.66
C CYS A 31 6.36 -9.59 -2.09
N PRO A 32 5.64 -9.96 -1.01
CA PRO A 32 5.72 -11.31 -0.43
C PRO A 32 5.14 -12.40 -1.32
N HIS A 33 4.41 -12.03 -2.38
CA HIS A 33 3.79 -12.98 -3.31
C HIS A 33 4.70 -13.38 -4.48
N CYS A 34 5.49 -12.44 -5.02
CA CYS A 34 6.34 -12.69 -6.20
C CYS A 34 7.81 -12.33 -5.99
N GLY A 35 8.18 -11.68 -4.88
CA GLY A 35 9.54 -11.23 -4.60
C GLY A 35 10.01 -10.05 -5.47
N ALA A 36 9.13 -9.49 -6.31
CA ALA A 36 9.46 -8.32 -7.12
C ALA A 36 9.64 -7.08 -6.23
N VAL A 37 10.71 -6.34 -6.51
CA VAL A 37 11.06 -5.06 -5.86
C VAL A 37 10.88 -3.87 -6.82
N ASP A 38 10.51 -4.12 -8.07
CA ASP A 38 10.29 -3.10 -9.10
C ASP A 38 9.28 -3.59 -10.15
N ARG A 39 8.78 -2.66 -10.97
CA ARG A 39 7.79 -2.91 -12.03
C ARG A 39 8.50 -3.54 -13.24
N LEU A 40 8.46 -4.87 -13.35
CA LEU A 40 8.81 -5.59 -14.59
C LEU A 40 7.85 -5.26 -15.73
#